data_AF-A0A1E1LC88-F1
#
_entry.id   AF-A0A1E1LC88-F1
#
_cell.length_a   1.000
_cell.length_b   1.000
_cell.length_c   1.000
_cell.angle_alpha   90.00
_cell.angle_beta   90.00
_cell.angle_gamma   90.00
#
_symmetry.space_group_name_H-M   'P 1'
#
loop_
_entity.id
_entity.type
_entity.pdbx_description
1 polymer ?
#
loop_
_entity_poly.entity_id
_entity_poly.type
_entity_poly.pdbx_seq_one_letter_code
_entity_poly.pdbx_strand_id
1 'polypeptide(L)'
;MPFTPDPVPPGTSPKLEGSSGEFWTPLYTHGCSFPPEIFKETVLNLIRNPNLNSNHLFRADISLDRPYEDGISLESNIAPRIIQFQSFTLERVVVRTMIPRNILVDKPLDQTCNFYKRVTDEGEVVSLVVYLPHISSASESPFYHPAVHGIGFLHSFDPRTMQGIVSIHYSFFESEPRSEKLQRTAMHLLAITHKHGQGSAAGYVKRVHHDLIIPQARVQNTYARLKSKYARDLVQRWVEVTDPGKHVFEDLSIAAFLIELWDEMYKRNEFPGFVDIGCGNGLLVHILVEEGYSGWGFDARKRKSWPAWSTKARENLKEMVLIPSIIQKIPTGSSLDDFHSTEVFLSSSDPYLPIRDLSVSTDSQTHGIHDGIFPKGTFIISNHADELTPWTPLLANISECPFMIVPCCSHALSGSRFRAPAPKDGSSNSAYASLVTWVSKLAKDCGWEVEKEMLRIPSTRNTALIGRRRLVPFDDVNVSELVNANGGAAGWEENALKLLKSSARGH
;
A
#
# COMPACT_ATOMS: atom_id res chain seq x y z
N MET A 1 -8.36 -25.65 -16.83
CA MET A 1 -9.50 -26.45 -16.34
C MET A 1 -9.84 -25.99 -14.93
N PRO A 2 -11.11 -26.05 -14.49
CA PRO A 2 -11.47 -25.84 -13.09
C PRO A 2 -10.73 -26.85 -12.21
N PHE A 3 -10.35 -26.45 -11.00
CA PHE A 3 -9.75 -27.35 -10.01
C PHE A 3 -10.82 -28.28 -9.46
N THR A 4 -10.64 -29.59 -9.64
CA THR A 4 -11.61 -30.62 -9.23
C THR A 4 -10.87 -31.67 -8.40
N PRO A 5 -10.86 -31.54 -7.06
CA PRO A 5 -10.22 -32.51 -6.19
C PRO A 5 -11.08 -33.76 -6.02
N ASP A 6 -10.42 -34.87 -5.70
CA ASP A 6 -11.08 -36.14 -5.41
C ASP A 6 -11.62 -36.08 -3.96
N PRO A 7 -12.94 -36.25 -3.75
CA PRO A 7 -13.50 -36.34 -2.42
C PRO A 7 -13.09 -37.65 -1.76
N VAL A 8 -12.78 -37.61 -0.47
CA VAL A 8 -12.48 -38.82 0.30
C VAL A 8 -13.78 -39.41 0.86
N PRO A 9 -14.08 -40.71 0.65
CA PRO A 9 -15.33 -41.31 1.10
C PRO A 9 -15.57 -41.17 2.61
N PRO A 10 -16.79 -40.84 3.06
CA PRO A 10 -17.15 -40.86 4.48
C PRO A 10 -16.89 -42.25 5.09
N GLY A 11 -16.24 -42.30 6.25
CA GLY A 11 -15.89 -43.56 6.92
C GLY A 11 -14.49 -44.09 6.58
N THR A 12 -13.75 -43.42 5.69
CA THR A 12 -12.30 -43.66 5.54
C THR A 12 -11.61 -43.42 6.89
N SER A 13 -10.83 -44.40 7.37
CA SER A 13 -10.13 -44.30 8.64
C SER A 13 -9.25 -43.03 8.70
N PRO A 14 -9.17 -42.36 9.86
CA PRO A 14 -8.28 -41.21 10.05
C PRO A 14 -6.86 -41.57 9.60
N LYS A 15 -6.27 -40.76 8.72
CA LYS A 15 -4.88 -40.96 8.27
C LYS A 15 -3.85 -40.38 9.25
N LEU A 16 -4.31 -39.56 10.20
CA LEU A 16 -3.48 -38.89 11.19
C LEU A 16 -4.18 -38.97 12.55
N GLU A 17 -3.42 -39.36 13.56
CA GLU A 17 -3.85 -39.44 14.96
C GLU A 17 -2.88 -38.59 15.79
N GLY A 18 -3.46 -37.61 16.50
CA GLY A 18 -2.71 -36.76 17.42
C GLY A 18 -2.45 -37.45 18.75
N SER A 19 -1.35 -37.11 19.41
CA SER A 19 -0.97 -37.66 20.72
C SER A 19 -2.00 -37.42 21.82
N SER A 20 -2.91 -36.45 21.66
CA SER A 20 -3.98 -36.16 22.62
C SER A 20 -5.30 -36.88 22.28
N GLY A 21 -5.30 -37.79 21.31
CA GLY A 21 -6.47 -38.57 20.90
C GLY A 21 -7.35 -37.88 19.85
N GLU A 22 -6.88 -36.78 19.23
CA GLU A 22 -7.63 -36.11 18.17
C GLU A 22 -7.53 -36.88 16.85
N PHE A 23 -8.68 -37.19 16.25
CA PHE A 23 -8.75 -37.78 14.92
C PHE A 23 -8.85 -36.71 13.83
N TRP A 24 -8.04 -36.88 12.78
CA TRP A 24 -8.02 -35.98 11.63
C TRP A 24 -8.63 -36.68 10.42
N THR A 25 -9.79 -36.17 9.99
CA THR A 25 -10.56 -36.74 8.89
C THR A 25 -10.13 -36.11 7.57
N PRO A 26 -9.68 -36.89 6.58
CA PRO A 26 -9.44 -36.39 5.23
C PRO A 26 -10.75 -36.00 4.55
N LEU A 27 -10.78 -34.84 3.86
CA LEU A 27 -11.96 -34.39 3.10
C LEU A 27 -11.72 -34.47 1.58
N TYR A 28 -10.59 -33.94 1.13
CA TYR A 28 -10.26 -33.87 -0.29
C TYR A 28 -8.78 -34.17 -0.52
N THR A 29 -8.49 -34.73 -1.69
CA THR A 29 -7.14 -35.01 -2.16
C THR A 29 -6.98 -34.59 -3.62
N HIS A 30 -5.76 -34.28 -4.04
CA HIS A 30 -5.46 -33.94 -5.44
C HIS A 30 -3.99 -34.26 -5.74
N GLY A 31 -3.72 -34.82 -6.92
CA GLY A 31 -2.35 -35.04 -7.40
C GLY A 31 -1.60 -33.73 -7.64
N CYS A 32 -0.28 -33.72 -7.47
CA CYS A 32 0.54 -32.54 -7.68
C CYS A 32 1.95 -32.92 -8.16
N SER A 33 2.69 -31.91 -8.64
CA SER A 33 4.07 -32.09 -9.13
C SER A 33 5.11 -31.29 -8.33
N PHE A 34 4.67 -30.54 -7.32
CA PHE A 34 5.56 -29.72 -6.51
C PHE A 34 6.19 -30.54 -5.37
N PRO A 35 7.51 -30.41 -5.13
CA PRO A 35 8.22 -31.13 -4.07
C PRO A 35 7.92 -30.54 -2.68
N PRO A 36 8.33 -31.24 -1.60
CA PRO A 36 8.07 -30.85 -0.22
C PRO A 36 8.50 -29.42 0.14
N GLU A 37 9.59 -28.92 -0.45
CA GLU A 37 10.13 -27.59 -0.23
C GLU A 37 9.14 -26.52 -0.72
N ILE A 38 8.62 -26.68 -1.94
CA ILE A 38 7.61 -25.78 -2.51
C ILE A 38 6.30 -25.86 -1.73
N PHE A 39 5.91 -27.05 -1.26
CA PHE A 39 4.74 -27.20 -0.40
C PHE A 39 4.90 -26.39 0.90
N LYS A 40 6.01 -26.55 1.62
CA LYS A 40 6.29 -25.83 2.88
C LYS A 40 6.32 -24.32 2.66
N GLU A 41 6.99 -23.85 1.62
CA GLU A 41 7.03 -22.42 1.27
C GLU A 41 5.65 -21.86 0.90
N THR A 42 4.86 -22.64 0.15
CA THR A 42 3.50 -22.27 -0.24
C THR A 42 2.62 -22.10 0.99
N VAL A 43 2.60 -23.10 1.88
CA VAL A 43 1.78 -23.07 3.09
C VAL A 43 2.27 -21.96 4.03
N LEU A 44 3.58 -21.77 4.20
CA LEU A 44 4.14 -20.66 4.98
C LEU A 44 3.72 -19.29 4.43
N ASN A 45 3.71 -19.12 3.10
CA ASN A 45 3.22 -17.90 2.48
C ASN A 45 1.72 -17.67 2.75
N LEU A 46 0.90 -18.73 2.78
CA LEU A 46 -0.53 -18.66 3.17
C LEU A 46 -0.72 -18.39 4.67
N ILE A 47 0.23 -18.81 5.51
CA ILE A 47 0.27 -18.46 6.94
C ILE A 47 0.54 -16.96 7.11
N ARG A 48 1.52 -16.42 6.38
CA ARG A 48 1.88 -14.99 6.43
C ARG A 48 0.85 -14.09 5.77
N ASN A 49 0.14 -14.59 4.75
CA ASN A 49 -0.80 -13.80 3.95
C ASN A 49 -2.19 -14.48 3.93
N PRO A 50 -2.93 -14.49 5.06
CA PRO A 50 -4.22 -15.16 5.14
C PRO A 50 -5.29 -14.55 4.22
N ASN A 51 -5.09 -13.30 3.78
CA ASN A 51 -5.94 -12.63 2.80
C ASN A 51 -5.97 -13.31 1.42
N LEU A 52 -5.05 -14.24 1.16
CA LEU A 52 -5.06 -15.10 -0.04
C LEU A 52 -6.12 -16.21 0.04
N ASN A 53 -6.48 -16.64 1.26
CA ASN A 53 -7.51 -17.66 1.51
C ASN A 53 -8.88 -17.06 1.85
N SER A 54 -8.94 -15.80 2.31
CA SER A 54 -10.20 -15.16 2.67
C SER A 54 -10.14 -13.66 2.46
N ASN A 55 -11.09 -13.12 1.70
CA ASN A 55 -11.27 -11.67 1.55
C ASN A 55 -11.73 -10.98 2.85
N HIS A 56 -12.17 -11.73 3.86
CA HIS A 56 -12.51 -11.18 5.18
C HIS A 56 -11.28 -10.92 6.05
N LEU A 57 -10.13 -11.50 5.72
CA LEU A 57 -8.88 -11.33 6.46
C LEU A 57 -8.05 -10.20 5.86
N PHE A 58 -7.46 -9.39 6.74
CA PHE A 58 -6.63 -8.26 6.36
C PHE A 58 -5.15 -8.65 6.30
N ARG A 59 -4.64 -9.27 7.37
CA ARG A 59 -3.26 -9.78 7.51
C ARG A 59 -3.15 -10.82 8.64
N ALA A 60 -1.94 -11.33 8.85
CA ALA A 60 -1.57 -12.09 10.05
C ALA A 60 -0.40 -11.39 10.76
N ASP A 61 -0.53 -11.18 12.07
CA ASP A 61 0.57 -10.72 12.92
C ASP A 61 1.28 -11.95 13.49
N ILE A 62 2.56 -12.12 13.15
CA ILE A 62 3.36 -13.28 13.59
C ILE A 62 4.03 -12.96 14.91
N SER A 63 3.68 -13.69 15.97
CA SER A 63 4.30 -13.53 17.31
C SER A 63 5.46 -14.50 17.55
N LEU A 64 5.49 -15.62 16.83
CA LEU A 64 6.54 -16.63 16.91
C LEU A 64 6.73 -17.28 15.53
N ASP A 65 7.98 -17.47 15.09
CA ASP A 65 8.30 -18.18 13.84
C ASP A 65 9.71 -18.78 13.93
N ARG A 66 9.84 -20.00 14.48
CA ARG A 66 11.15 -20.61 14.72
C ARG A 66 11.19 -22.13 14.51
N PRO A 67 12.38 -22.70 14.22
CA PRO A 67 12.58 -24.15 14.28
C PRO A 67 12.18 -24.71 15.65
N TYR A 68 11.69 -25.94 15.66
CA TYR A 68 11.35 -26.64 16.89
C TYR A 68 12.52 -27.51 17.34
N GLU A 69 12.91 -27.32 18.59
CA GLU A 69 13.91 -28.13 19.28
C GLU A 69 13.30 -28.58 20.60
N ASP A 70 13.35 -29.88 20.86
CA ASP A 70 12.76 -30.47 22.06
C ASP A 70 13.47 -29.94 23.32
N GLY A 71 12.70 -29.65 24.37
CA GLY A 71 13.22 -29.08 25.62
C GLY A 71 13.51 -27.57 25.61
N ILE A 72 13.40 -26.86 24.47
CA ILE A 72 13.56 -25.39 24.44
C ILE A 72 12.21 -24.69 24.61
N SER A 73 12.08 -23.90 25.68
CA SER A 73 10.89 -23.07 25.93
C SER A 73 10.58 -22.16 24.74
N LEU A 74 9.34 -22.21 24.26
CA LEU A 74 8.82 -21.32 23.22
C LEU A 74 8.28 -20.05 23.86
N GLU A 75 9.17 -19.11 24.17
CA GLU A 75 8.76 -17.81 24.68
C GLU A 75 7.94 -17.06 23.62
N SER A 76 6.67 -16.85 23.92
CA SER A 76 5.71 -16.11 23.10
C SER A 76 4.61 -15.60 24.01
N ASN A 77 4.09 -14.41 23.71
CA ASN A 77 2.93 -13.84 24.42
C ASN A 77 1.69 -14.74 24.30
N ILE A 78 1.64 -15.55 23.23
CA ILE A 78 0.61 -16.55 22.99
C ILE A 78 1.28 -17.91 23.09
N ALA A 79 0.90 -18.69 24.12
CA ALA A 79 1.46 -20.02 24.36
C ALA A 79 1.17 -20.96 23.17
N PRO A 80 2.21 -21.50 22.49
CA PRO A 80 1.98 -22.35 21.32
C PRO A 80 1.22 -23.63 21.67
N ARG A 81 0.27 -24.01 20.81
CA ARG A 81 -0.44 -25.30 20.89
C ARG A 81 0.33 -26.33 20.05
N ILE A 82 0.90 -27.33 20.69
CA ILE A 82 1.67 -28.39 20.03
C ILE A 82 0.92 -29.72 20.15
N ILE A 83 0.78 -30.41 19.02
CA ILE A 83 0.28 -31.79 18.94
C ILE A 83 1.41 -32.64 18.39
N GLN A 84 1.67 -33.81 18.94
CA GLN A 84 2.62 -34.76 18.35
C GLN A 84 1.86 -35.75 17.47
N PHE A 85 2.46 -36.16 16.36
CA PHE A 85 1.90 -37.17 15.46
C PHE A 85 2.85 -38.35 15.39
N GLN A 86 2.31 -39.57 15.42
CA GLN A 86 3.12 -40.78 15.38
C GLN A 86 3.98 -40.81 14.10
N SER A 87 5.28 -41.08 14.27
CA SER A 87 6.27 -41.15 13.19
C SER A 87 6.49 -39.84 12.43
N PHE A 88 6.08 -38.69 12.97
CA PHE A 88 6.39 -37.37 12.43
C PHE A 88 7.36 -36.63 13.34
N THR A 89 8.32 -35.93 12.75
CA THR A 89 9.20 -35.00 13.45
C THR A 89 8.67 -33.58 13.27
N LEU A 90 8.42 -32.87 14.37
CA LEU A 90 8.08 -31.44 14.37
C LEU A 90 9.34 -30.61 14.05
N GLU A 91 9.31 -29.85 12.96
CA GLU A 91 10.47 -29.08 12.48
C GLU A 91 10.36 -27.58 12.78
N ARG A 92 9.15 -27.02 12.80
CA ARG A 92 8.92 -25.57 12.94
C ARG A 92 7.58 -25.27 13.60
N VAL A 93 7.56 -24.25 14.44
CA VAL A 93 6.34 -23.72 15.07
C VAL A 93 6.19 -22.25 14.71
N VAL A 94 4.99 -21.89 14.24
CA VAL A 94 4.59 -20.51 13.98
C VAL A 94 3.37 -20.18 14.83
N VAL A 95 3.36 -19.03 15.50
CA VAL A 95 2.16 -18.51 16.15
C VAL A 95 1.80 -17.19 15.48
N ARG A 96 0.52 -17.07 15.10
CA ARG A 96 -0.02 -15.89 14.44
C ARG A 96 -1.34 -15.45 15.05
N THR A 97 -1.63 -14.16 14.93
CA THR A 97 -2.96 -13.59 15.14
C THR A 97 -3.52 -13.18 13.78
N MET A 98 -4.62 -13.80 13.35
CA MET A 98 -5.33 -13.40 12.13
C MET A 98 -6.17 -12.16 12.40
N ILE A 99 -5.94 -11.09 11.64
CA ILE A 99 -6.64 -9.81 11.79
C ILE A 99 -7.72 -9.69 10.72
N PRO A 100 -9.02 -9.58 11.08
CA PRO A 100 -10.08 -9.36 10.11
C PRO A 100 -10.06 -7.94 9.55
N ARG A 101 -10.61 -7.76 8.34
CA ARG A 101 -10.76 -6.43 7.71
C ARG A 101 -11.73 -5.52 8.45
N ASN A 102 -12.64 -6.11 9.21
CA ASN A 102 -13.60 -5.39 10.03
C ASN A 102 -13.63 -5.98 11.44
N ILE A 103 -12.82 -5.41 12.32
CA ILE A 103 -12.70 -5.81 13.73
C ILE A 103 -13.99 -5.54 14.54
N LEU A 104 -14.92 -4.75 14.00
CA LEU A 104 -16.24 -4.52 14.62
C LEU A 104 -17.22 -5.66 14.33
N VAL A 105 -16.94 -6.50 13.33
CA VAL A 105 -17.82 -7.61 12.93
C VAL A 105 -17.23 -8.95 13.36
N ASP A 106 -15.94 -9.16 13.14
CA ASP A 106 -15.23 -10.37 13.53
C ASP A 106 -14.09 -10.06 14.48
N LYS A 107 -13.81 -10.98 15.41
CA LYS A 107 -12.68 -10.87 16.33
C LYS A 107 -11.39 -11.38 15.68
N PRO A 108 -10.21 -10.84 16.07
CA PRO A 108 -8.93 -11.50 15.81
C PRO A 108 -8.91 -12.93 16.35
N LEU A 109 -8.17 -13.82 15.67
CA LEU A 109 -8.04 -15.23 16.07
C LEU A 109 -6.58 -15.64 16.10
N ASP A 110 -6.12 -16.03 17.29
CA ASP A 110 -4.81 -16.63 17.46
C ASP A 110 -4.80 -18.06 16.92
N GLN A 111 -3.68 -18.44 16.31
CA GLN A 111 -3.53 -19.74 15.66
C GLN A 111 -2.07 -20.19 15.72
N THR A 112 -1.86 -21.43 16.17
CA THR A 112 -0.55 -22.10 16.05
C THR A 112 -0.50 -22.88 14.75
N CYS A 113 0.60 -22.80 14.02
CA CYS A 113 0.86 -23.59 12.82
C CYS A 113 2.13 -24.44 13.04
N ASN A 114 1.97 -25.76 13.06
CA ASN A 114 3.08 -26.69 13.28
C ASN A 114 3.44 -27.39 11.96
N PHE A 115 4.74 -27.47 11.66
CA PHE A 115 5.27 -28.10 10.46
C PHE A 115 5.98 -29.39 10.82
N TYR A 116 5.62 -30.49 10.18
CA TYR A 116 6.19 -31.80 10.42
C TYR A 116 6.73 -32.42 9.14
N LYS A 117 7.68 -33.33 9.32
CA LYS A 117 8.22 -34.18 8.27
C LYS A 117 8.26 -35.63 8.72
N ARG A 118 8.03 -36.53 7.76
CA ARG A 118 8.27 -37.96 7.85
C ARG A 118 8.87 -38.45 6.54
N VAL A 119 9.73 -39.45 6.61
CA VAL A 119 10.19 -40.22 5.43
C VAL A 119 9.71 -41.65 5.64
N THR A 120 9.04 -42.24 4.64
CA THR A 120 8.59 -43.63 4.72
C THR A 120 9.73 -44.59 4.40
N ASP A 121 9.55 -45.87 4.73
CA ASP A 121 10.54 -46.91 4.43
C ASP A 121 10.78 -47.06 2.92
N GLU A 122 9.78 -46.73 2.10
CA GLU A 122 9.87 -46.72 0.63
C GLU A 122 10.57 -45.48 0.06
N GLY A 123 10.99 -44.54 0.92
CA GLY A 123 11.66 -43.30 0.54
C GLY A 123 10.72 -42.15 0.17
N GLU A 124 9.40 -42.28 0.40
CA GLU A 124 8.44 -41.20 0.17
C GLU A 124 8.61 -40.11 1.24
N VAL A 125 8.63 -38.84 0.83
CA VAL A 125 8.69 -37.71 1.77
C VAL A 125 7.28 -37.23 2.04
N VAL A 126 6.90 -37.20 3.31
CA VAL A 126 5.59 -36.76 3.78
C VAL A 126 5.76 -35.50 4.62
N SER A 127 5.11 -34.41 4.22
CA SER A 127 5.08 -33.14 4.94
C SER A 127 3.67 -32.87 5.45
N LEU A 128 3.55 -32.52 6.73
CA LEU A 128 2.28 -32.17 7.36
C LEU A 128 2.37 -30.76 7.92
N VAL A 129 1.39 -29.92 7.64
CA VAL A 129 1.22 -28.64 8.33
C VAL A 129 -0.16 -28.59 8.96
N VAL A 130 -0.23 -28.37 10.28
CA VAL A 130 -1.51 -28.25 11.00
C VAL A 130 -1.71 -26.84 11.52
N TYR A 131 -2.92 -26.31 11.37
CA TYR A 131 -3.37 -25.05 11.91
C TYR A 131 -4.30 -25.32 13.09
N LEU A 132 -3.93 -24.83 14.26
CA LEU A 132 -4.62 -25.03 15.53
C LEU A 132 -5.14 -23.68 16.03
N PRO A 133 -6.41 -23.32 15.75
CA PRO A 133 -7.01 -22.10 16.26
C PRO A 133 -7.07 -22.13 17.78
N HIS A 134 -6.85 -20.98 18.43
CA HIS A 134 -6.88 -20.84 19.89
C HIS A 134 -8.30 -20.61 20.40
N ILE A 135 -9.16 -21.59 20.10
CA ILE A 135 -10.55 -21.65 20.55
C ILE A 135 -10.78 -22.99 21.24
N SER A 136 -11.81 -23.06 22.08
CA SER A 136 -12.17 -24.27 22.82
C SER A 136 -13.45 -24.93 22.30
N SER A 137 -14.26 -24.19 21.52
CA SER A 137 -15.53 -24.67 20.99
C SER A 137 -15.87 -24.05 19.63
N ALA A 138 -16.79 -24.68 18.90
CA ALA A 138 -17.24 -24.22 17.58
C ALA A 138 -17.88 -22.83 17.61
N SER A 139 -18.57 -22.45 18.70
CA SER A 139 -19.25 -21.16 18.85
C SER A 139 -18.30 -19.97 18.99
N GLU A 140 -17.04 -20.22 19.33
CA GLU A 140 -15.99 -19.21 19.40
C GLU A 140 -15.39 -18.88 18.02
N SER A 141 -15.66 -19.70 16.99
CA SER A 141 -15.08 -19.54 15.67
C SER A 141 -15.60 -18.25 14.98
N PRO A 142 -14.71 -17.32 14.57
CA PRO A 142 -15.09 -16.18 13.75
C PRO A 142 -15.67 -16.63 12.39
N PHE A 143 -16.43 -15.75 11.73
CA PHE A 143 -17.12 -16.08 10.48
C PHE A 143 -16.17 -16.54 9.36
N TYR A 144 -14.97 -15.97 9.33
CA TYR A 144 -13.95 -16.20 8.32
C TYR A 144 -13.15 -17.50 8.49
N HIS A 145 -13.33 -18.21 9.61
CA HIS A 145 -12.61 -19.45 9.93
C HIS A 145 -13.61 -20.62 10.03
N PRO A 146 -13.28 -21.81 9.50
CA PRO A 146 -14.14 -22.98 9.65
C PRO A 146 -14.19 -23.42 11.12
N ALA A 147 -15.38 -23.67 11.66
CA ALA A 147 -15.57 -24.10 13.06
C ALA A 147 -15.07 -25.53 13.29
N VAL A 148 -13.75 -25.69 13.38
CA VAL A 148 -13.04 -26.97 13.56
C VAL A 148 -11.93 -26.81 14.60
N HIS A 149 -11.58 -27.90 15.28
CA HIS A 149 -10.49 -27.93 16.25
C HIS A 149 -9.12 -27.78 15.57
N GLY A 150 -8.99 -28.20 14.31
CA GLY A 150 -7.76 -28.01 13.54
C GLY A 150 -7.92 -28.26 12.04
N ILE A 151 -7.02 -27.67 11.25
CA ILE A 151 -6.93 -27.83 9.78
C ILE A 151 -5.56 -28.41 9.41
N GLY A 152 -5.53 -29.57 8.75
CA GLY A 152 -4.31 -30.26 8.36
C GLY A 152 -4.11 -30.23 6.86
N PHE A 153 -2.92 -29.83 6.41
CA PHE A 153 -2.46 -29.93 5.03
C PHE A 153 -1.41 -31.03 4.98
N LEU A 154 -1.73 -32.13 4.31
CA LEU A 154 -0.83 -33.28 4.19
C LEU A 154 -0.37 -33.41 2.74
N HIS A 155 0.94 -33.42 2.55
CA HIS A 155 1.60 -33.58 1.26
C HIS A 155 2.48 -34.83 1.31
N SER A 156 2.37 -35.68 0.29
CA SER A 156 3.23 -36.84 0.10
C SER A 156 3.87 -36.75 -1.28
N PHE A 157 5.14 -37.14 -1.40
CA PHE A 157 5.91 -36.96 -2.63
C PHE A 157 6.93 -38.07 -2.81
N ASP A 158 6.90 -38.73 -3.97
CA ASP A 158 7.90 -39.70 -4.38
C ASP A 158 8.99 -39.01 -5.21
N PRO A 159 10.22 -38.86 -4.69
CA PRO A 159 11.32 -38.20 -5.40
C PRO A 159 11.79 -38.96 -6.64
N ARG A 160 11.43 -40.24 -6.80
CA ARG A 160 11.79 -41.06 -7.97
C ARG A 160 10.89 -40.78 -9.16
N THR A 161 9.60 -40.57 -8.91
CA THR A 161 8.59 -40.33 -9.96
C THR A 161 8.29 -38.85 -10.16
N MET A 162 8.74 -37.99 -9.25
CA MET A 162 8.41 -36.56 -9.21
C MET A 162 6.90 -36.30 -9.15
N GLN A 163 6.16 -37.22 -8.52
CA GLN A 163 4.72 -37.12 -8.31
C GLN A 163 4.42 -37.03 -6.82
N GLY A 164 3.43 -36.22 -6.48
CA GLY A 164 2.94 -36.12 -5.12
C GLY A 164 1.43 -36.00 -5.04
N ILE A 165 0.93 -36.02 -3.81
CA ILE A 165 -0.47 -35.87 -3.47
C ILE A 165 -0.58 -34.83 -2.38
N VAL A 166 -1.50 -33.88 -2.52
CA VAL A 166 -1.86 -32.92 -1.47
C VAL A 166 -3.29 -33.19 -1.02
N SER A 167 -3.52 -33.20 0.29
CA SER A 167 -4.82 -33.43 0.89
C SER A 167 -5.09 -32.48 2.06
N ILE A 168 -6.37 -32.22 2.30
CA ILE A 168 -6.84 -31.39 3.42
C ILE A 168 -7.67 -32.22 4.40
N HIS A 169 -7.39 -32.02 5.68
CA HIS A 169 -7.95 -32.77 6.80
C HIS A 169 -8.52 -31.81 7.83
N TYR A 170 -9.61 -32.20 8.50
CA TYR A 170 -10.12 -31.48 9.66
C TYR A 170 -10.14 -32.37 10.89
N SER A 171 -9.79 -31.78 12.03
CA SER A 171 -10.17 -32.27 13.35
C SER A 171 -11.43 -31.51 13.78
N PHE A 172 -12.56 -32.21 13.91
CA PHE A 172 -13.86 -31.59 14.19
C PHE A 172 -14.11 -31.45 15.69
N PHE A 173 -14.91 -30.45 16.08
CA PHE A 173 -15.54 -30.45 17.41
C PHE A 173 -16.65 -31.51 17.46
N GLU A 174 -16.87 -32.13 18.63
CA GLU A 174 -17.89 -33.18 18.81
C GLU A 174 -19.33 -32.70 18.50
N SER A 175 -19.58 -31.39 18.61
CA SER A 175 -20.92 -30.80 18.55
C SER A 175 -21.37 -30.29 17.18
N GLU A 176 -20.53 -30.31 16.13
CA GLU A 176 -20.86 -29.69 14.84
C GLU A 176 -21.17 -30.69 13.71
N PRO A 177 -22.33 -30.58 13.03
CA PRO A 177 -22.60 -31.37 11.84
C PRO A 177 -21.61 -31.01 10.71
N ARG A 178 -21.22 -32.01 9.92
CA ARG A 178 -20.37 -31.86 8.73
C ARG A 178 -21.12 -31.07 7.64
N SER A 179 -21.16 -29.75 7.79
CA SER A 179 -21.93 -28.86 6.91
C SER A 179 -21.29 -28.70 5.53
N GLU A 180 -22.11 -28.36 4.54
CA GLU A 180 -21.67 -28.02 3.19
C GLU A 180 -20.68 -26.82 3.20
N LYS A 181 -20.85 -25.87 4.13
CA LYS A 181 -19.94 -24.74 4.33
C LYS A 181 -18.51 -25.21 4.67
N LEU A 182 -18.38 -26.19 5.56
CA LEU A 182 -17.07 -26.74 5.94
C LEU A 182 -16.39 -27.43 4.76
N GLN A 183 -17.14 -28.21 3.98
CA GLN A 183 -16.65 -28.87 2.77
C GLN A 183 -16.18 -27.86 1.71
N ARG A 184 -16.99 -26.84 1.42
CA ARG A 184 -16.62 -25.76 0.50
C ARG A 184 -15.36 -25.02 0.95
N THR A 185 -15.23 -24.76 2.25
CA THR A 185 -14.04 -24.11 2.82
C THR A 185 -12.80 -25.00 2.65
N ALA A 186 -12.93 -26.31 2.90
CA ALA A 186 -11.83 -27.26 2.71
C ALA A 186 -11.37 -27.32 1.25
N MET A 187 -12.33 -27.42 0.32
CA MET A 187 -12.07 -27.40 -1.11
C MET A 187 -11.36 -26.12 -1.54
N HIS A 188 -11.79 -24.96 -1.02
CA HIS A 188 -11.15 -23.67 -1.32
C HIS A 188 -9.70 -23.61 -0.83
N LEU A 189 -9.44 -24.00 0.43
CA LEU A 189 -8.09 -24.02 1.00
C LEU A 189 -7.15 -24.95 0.23
N LEU A 190 -7.63 -26.13 -0.17
CA LEU A 190 -6.88 -27.06 -1.00
C LEU A 190 -6.60 -26.49 -2.39
N ALA A 191 -7.60 -25.87 -3.02
CA ALA A 191 -7.47 -25.25 -4.35
C ALA A 191 -6.43 -24.12 -4.36
N ILE A 192 -6.42 -23.25 -3.34
CA ILE A 192 -5.44 -22.18 -3.21
C ILE A 192 -4.04 -22.76 -2.97
N THR A 193 -3.91 -23.75 -2.09
CA THR A 193 -2.63 -24.43 -1.82
C THR A 193 -2.07 -25.06 -3.10
N HIS A 194 -2.88 -25.84 -3.82
CA HIS A 194 -2.47 -26.46 -5.08
C HIS A 194 -2.09 -25.42 -6.15
N LYS A 195 -2.92 -24.37 -6.33
CA LYS A 195 -2.66 -23.30 -7.30
C LYS A 195 -1.31 -22.62 -7.05
N HIS A 196 -1.01 -22.30 -5.79
CA HIS A 196 0.24 -21.63 -5.43
C HIS A 196 1.45 -22.58 -5.52
N GLY A 197 1.30 -23.83 -5.09
CA GLY A 197 2.36 -24.83 -5.21
C GLY A 197 2.70 -25.13 -6.66
N GLN A 198 1.70 -25.39 -7.49
CA GLN A 198 1.88 -25.67 -8.92
C GLN A 198 2.42 -24.45 -9.68
N GLY A 199 1.95 -23.24 -9.34
CA GLY A 199 2.48 -22.01 -9.91
C GLY A 199 3.96 -21.81 -9.59
N SER A 200 4.37 -22.06 -8.34
CA SER A 200 5.77 -21.94 -7.92
C SER A 200 6.65 -22.99 -8.59
N ALA A 201 6.19 -24.24 -8.70
CA ALA A 201 6.88 -25.29 -9.45
C ALA A 201 7.04 -24.97 -10.94
N ALA A 202 6.07 -24.23 -11.52
CA ALA A 202 6.14 -23.72 -12.89
C ALA A 202 7.01 -22.44 -13.05
N GLY A 203 7.72 -22.01 -11.99
CA GLY A 203 8.59 -20.84 -12.03
C GLY A 203 7.87 -19.50 -11.86
N TYR A 204 6.69 -19.46 -11.23
CA TYR A 204 6.04 -18.20 -10.89
C TYR A 204 6.92 -17.35 -9.96
N VAL A 205 7.22 -16.12 -10.40
CA VAL A 205 7.93 -15.12 -9.59
C VAL A 205 6.98 -13.98 -9.26
N LYS A 206 6.85 -13.66 -7.97
CA LYS A 206 6.10 -12.50 -7.50
C LYS A 206 6.78 -11.23 -8.00
N ARG A 207 6.05 -10.40 -8.75
CA ARG A 207 6.59 -9.15 -9.35
C ARG A 207 6.29 -7.89 -8.54
N VAL A 208 5.29 -7.95 -7.67
CA VAL A 208 4.82 -6.82 -6.87
C VAL A 208 5.14 -7.12 -5.42
N HIS A 209 5.97 -6.26 -4.83
CA HIS A 209 6.31 -6.30 -3.42
C HIS A 209 5.67 -5.09 -2.76
N HIS A 210 4.98 -5.33 -1.66
CA HIS A 210 4.31 -4.32 -0.85
C HIS A 210 5.08 -4.18 0.46
N ASP A 211 4.82 -3.06 1.15
CA ASP A 211 5.25 -2.84 2.53
C ASP A 211 6.79 -2.82 2.64
N LEU A 212 7.44 -2.18 1.66
CA LEU A 212 8.90 -2.08 1.54
C LEU A 212 9.48 -0.89 2.32
N ILE A 213 8.73 0.22 2.37
CA ILE A 213 9.17 1.44 3.06
C ILE A 213 8.69 1.42 4.50
N ILE A 214 7.39 1.18 4.70
CA ILE A 214 6.77 1.14 6.04
C ILE A 214 6.18 -0.25 6.27
N PRO A 215 6.38 -0.86 7.45
CA PRO A 215 5.82 -2.17 7.78
C PRO A 215 4.30 -2.25 7.61
N GLN A 216 3.82 -3.35 7.05
CA GLN A 216 2.40 -3.61 6.75
C GLN A 216 1.48 -3.31 7.94
N ALA A 217 1.82 -3.84 9.12
CA ALA A 217 0.98 -3.74 10.31
C ALA A 217 0.76 -2.28 10.75
N ARG A 218 1.80 -1.43 10.65
CA ARG A 218 1.71 -0.01 11.01
C ARG A 218 0.70 0.73 10.13
N VAL A 219 0.89 0.66 8.81
CA VAL A 219 0.01 1.34 7.83
C VAL A 219 -1.42 0.80 7.94
N GLN A 220 -1.59 -0.52 8.05
CA GLN A 220 -2.92 -1.12 8.14
C GLN A 220 -3.65 -0.78 9.45
N ASN A 221 -2.95 -0.65 10.58
CA ASN A 221 -3.55 -0.23 11.84
C ASN A 221 -4.02 1.22 11.77
N THR A 222 -3.19 2.12 11.24
CA THR A 222 -3.58 3.52 11.04
C THR A 222 -4.72 3.64 10.04
N TYR A 223 -4.68 2.91 8.92
CA TYR A 223 -5.80 2.84 7.98
C TYR A 223 -7.09 2.35 8.64
N ALA A 224 -7.04 1.30 9.47
CA ALA A 224 -8.22 0.81 10.18
C ALA A 224 -8.79 1.86 11.15
N ARG A 225 -7.92 2.61 11.85
CA ARG A 225 -8.32 3.73 12.73
C ARG A 225 -8.98 4.85 11.93
N LEU A 226 -8.34 5.29 10.84
CA LEU A 226 -8.89 6.34 9.97
C LEU A 226 -10.22 5.90 9.35
N LYS A 227 -10.32 4.65 8.87
CA LYS A 227 -11.55 4.09 8.33
C LYS A 227 -12.69 4.09 9.37
N SER A 228 -12.42 3.66 10.59
CA SER A 228 -13.41 3.67 11.68
C SER A 228 -13.85 5.08 12.04
N LYS A 229 -12.92 6.05 12.03
CA LYS A 229 -13.18 7.45 12.37
C LYS A 229 -13.95 8.22 11.29
N TYR A 230 -13.58 8.03 10.03
CA TYR A 230 -14.01 8.92 8.94
C TYR A 230 -14.92 8.27 7.89
N ALA A 231 -14.78 6.98 7.59
CA ALA A 231 -15.32 6.42 6.35
C ALA A 231 -16.85 6.53 6.22
N ARG A 232 -17.60 6.24 7.29
CA ARG A 232 -19.08 6.29 7.25
C ARG A 232 -19.59 7.67 6.87
N ASP A 233 -19.05 8.69 7.52
CA ASP A 233 -19.48 10.06 7.36
C ASP A 233 -19.02 10.64 6.01
N LEU A 234 -17.78 10.38 5.61
CA LEU A 234 -17.25 10.79 4.30
C LEU A 234 -18.03 10.19 3.13
N VAL A 235 -18.39 8.89 3.20
CA VAL A 235 -19.18 8.21 2.17
C VAL A 235 -20.60 8.80 2.10
N GLN A 236 -21.22 9.08 3.25
CA GLN A 236 -22.58 9.61 3.30
C GLN A 236 -22.66 11.05 2.77
N ARG A 237 -21.62 11.86 3.00
CA ARG A 237 -21.54 13.27 2.59
C ARG A 237 -20.87 13.47 1.23
N TRP A 238 -20.68 12.40 0.46
CA TRP A 238 -19.98 12.47 -0.82
C TRP A 238 -20.79 13.22 -1.89
N VAL A 239 -20.19 14.23 -2.51
CA VAL A 239 -20.86 15.12 -3.49
C VAL A 239 -20.20 15.11 -4.88
N GLU A 240 -19.12 14.35 -5.06
CA GLU A 240 -18.48 14.16 -6.36
C GLU A 240 -19.18 13.04 -7.15
N VAL A 241 -18.99 13.02 -8.48
CA VAL A 241 -19.61 12.02 -9.37
C VAL A 241 -18.95 10.64 -9.23
N THR A 242 -17.71 10.62 -8.76
CA THR A 242 -16.92 9.41 -8.55
C THR A 242 -17.49 8.52 -7.45
N ASP A 243 -17.19 7.21 -7.51
CA ASP A 243 -17.60 6.25 -6.48
C ASP A 243 -16.91 6.51 -5.12
N PRO A 244 -17.65 6.88 -4.05
CA PRO A 244 -17.07 7.05 -2.72
C PRO A 244 -16.46 5.75 -2.17
N GLY A 245 -16.97 4.59 -2.58
CA GLY A 245 -16.45 3.26 -2.23
C GLY A 245 -15.02 3.00 -2.72
N LYS A 246 -14.56 3.81 -3.68
CA LYS A 246 -13.19 3.78 -4.18
C LYS A 246 -12.37 4.96 -3.62
N HIS A 247 -12.85 6.19 -3.82
CA HIS A 247 -12.05 7.39 -3.57
C HIS A 247 -11.84 7.69 -2.08
N VAL A 248 -12.85 7.46 -1.23
CA VAL A 248 -12.69 7.66 0.22
C VAL A 248 -11.64 6.69 0.78
N PHE A 249 -11.70 5.43 0.39
CA PHE A 249 -10.80 4.39 0.91
C PHE A 249 -9.39 4.48 0.32
N GLU A 250 -9.25 5.01 -0.90
CA GLU A 250 -7.98 5.37 -1.51
C GLU A 250 -7.28 6.45 -0.67
N ASP A 251 -7.93 7.59 -0.45
CA ASP A 251 -7.32 8.70 0.30
C ASP A 251 -7.08 8.37 1.78
N LEU A 252 -7.95 7.58 2.42
CA LEU A 252 -7.69 7.07 3.77
C LEU A 252 -6.44 6.17 3.83
N SER A 253 -6.20 5.38 2.79
CA SER A 253 -5.01 4.51 2.73
C SER A 253 -3.74 5.32 2.44
N ILE A 254 -3.83 6.34 1.59
CA ILE A 254 -2.72 7.27 1.29
C ILE A 254 -2.38 8.09 2.53
N ALA A 255 -3.38 8.64 3.21
CA ALA A 255 -3.20 9.35 4.48
C ALA A 255 -2.54 8.46 5.54
N ALA A 256 -2.98 7.20 5.68
CA ALA A 256 -2.34 6.25 6.59
C ALA A 256 -0.86 6.03 6.28
N PHE A 257 -0.51 5.88 4.99
CA PHE A 257 0.89 5.72 4.59
C PHE A 257 1.71 6.98 4.89
N LEU A 258 1.20 8.17 4.55
CA LEU A 258 1.87 9.45 4.82
C LEU A 258 2.09 9.69 6.32
N ILE A 259 1.09 9.43 7.15
CA ILE A 259 1.18 9.56 8.61
C ILE A 259 2.30 8.69 9.17
N GLU A 260 2.37 7.42 8.78
CA GLU A 260 3.43 6.52 9.26
C GLU A 260 4.81 6.86 8.68
N LEU A 261 4.86 7.33 7.43
CA LEU A 261 6.09 7.80 6.80
C LEU A 261 6.64 9.03 7.54
N TRP A 262 5.77 9.98 7.88
CA TRP A 262 6.14 11.21 8.59
C TRP A 262 6.52 10.93 10.04
N ASP A 263 5.85 9.99 10.71
CA ASP A 263 6.28 9.54 12.05
C ASP A 263 7.73 9.00 12.02
N GLU A 264 8.13 8.27 10.97
CA GLU A 264 9.52 7.83 10.82
C GLU A 264 10.48 8.98 10.47
N MET A 265 10.10 9.86 9.54
CA MET A 265 10.95 10.96 9.06
C MET A 265 11.19 12.04 10.12
N TYR A 266 10.16 12.35 10.91
CA TYR A 266 10.15 13.50 11.82
C TYR A 266 10.03 13.09 13.29
N LYS A 267 10.30 11.83 13.64
CA LYS A 267 10.22 11.31 15.01
C LYS A 267 10.83 12.18 16.11
N ARG A 268 11.90 12.92 15.76
CA ARG A 268 12.68 13.77 16.68
C ARG A 268 12.63 15.26 16.32
N ASN A 269 11.92 15.63 15.25
CA ASN A 269 11.90 16.97 14.69
C ASN A 269 10.45 17.45 14.60
N GLU A 270 10.25 18.76 14.58
CA GLU A 270 8.93 19.30 14.29
C GLU A 270 8.55 19.00 12.83
N PHE A 271 7.28 18.66 12.59
CA PHE A 271 6.78 18.45 11.24
C PHE A 271 6.75 19.78 10.49
N PRO A 272 7.47 19.93 9.36
CA PRO A 272 7.64 21.21 8.67
C PRO A 272 6.39 21.68 7.92
N GLY A 273 5.36 20.85 7.88
CA GLY A 273 4.16 21.07 7.11
C GLY A 273 4.16 20.34 5.77
N PHE A 274 3.00 20.23 5.14
CA PHE A 274 2.85 19.67 3.80
C PHE A 274 2.16 20.61 2.83
N VAL A 275 2.36 20.35 1.53
CA VAL A 275 1.56 20.91 0.44
C VAL A 275 1.09 19.80 -0.50
N ASP A 276 -0.21 19.72 -0.76
CA ASP A 276 -0.78 18.81 -1.77
C ASP A 276 -1.03 19.57 -3.08
N ILE A 277 -0.21 19.31 -4.09
CA ILE A 277 -0.27 19.99 -5.39
C ILE A 277 -1.22 19.25 -6.32
N GLY A 278 -2.23 19.94 -6.86
CA GLY A 278 -3.30 19.29 -7.61
C GLY A 278 -4.20 18.45 -6.69
N CYS A 279 -4.59 19.01 -5.54
CA CYS A 279 -5.29 18.29 -4.47
C CYS A 279 -6.72 17.84 -4.83
N GLY A 280 -7.24 18.20 -6.02
CA GLY A 280 -8.54 17.79 -6.51
C GLY A 280 -9.67 18.10 -5.51
N ASN A 281 -10.40 17.07 -5.12
CA ASN A 281 -11.55 17.21 -4.21
C ASN A 281 -11.16 17.67 -2.79
N GLY A 282 -9.87 17.71 -2.45
CA GLY A 282 -9.34 18.19 -1.17
C GLY A 282 -9.52 17.23 0.01
N LEU A 283 -9.95 15.99 -0.23
CA LEU A 283 -10.21 15.01 0.83
C LEU A 283 -8.93 14.64 1.59
N LEU A 284 -7.83 14.38 0.88
CA LEU A 284 -6.56 14.05 1.52
C LEU A 284 -6.08 15.17 2.45
N VAL A 285 -6.13 16.43 1.98
CA VAL A 285 -5.82 17.62 2.78
C VAL A 285 -6.73 17.68 4.01
N HIS A 286 -8.04 17.49 3.84
CA HIS A 286 -8.99 17.47 4.95
C HIS A 286 -8.61 16.43 6.01
N ILE A 287 -8.35 15.17 5.60
CA ILE A 287 -7.99 14.09 6.54
C ILE A 287 -6.72 14.44 7.31
N LEU A 288 -5.65 14.87 6.63
CA LEU A 288 -4.36 15.17 7.26
C LEU A 288 -4.45 16.35 8.24
N VAL A 289 -5.20 17.39 7.86
CA VAL A 289 -5.45 18.57 8.70
C VAL A 289 -6.27 18.21 9.95
N GLU A 290 -7.27 17.34 9.83
CA GLU A 290 -8.07 16.83 10.96
C GLU A 290 -7.27 15.87 11.86
N GLU A 291 -6.24 15.22 11.31
CA GLU A 291 -5.30 14.38 12.06
C GLU A 291 -4.18 15.19 12.73
N GLY A 292 -4.21 16.53 12.60
CA GLY A 292 -3.34 17.45 13.34
C GLY A 292 -2.12 17.94 12.57
N TYR A 293 -1.94 17.53 11.32
CA TYR A 293 -0.81 17.97 10.49
C TYR A 293 -1.07 19.39 9.94
N SER A 294 -0.06 20.24 10.04
CA SER A 294 -0.04 21.57 9.43
C SER A 294 0.22 21.45 7.93
N GLY A 295 -0.55 22.16 7.11
CA GLY A 295 -0.39 22.05 5.66
C GLY A 295 -1.61 22.52 4.90
N TRP A 296 -1.47 22.56 3.59
CA TRP A 296 -2.49 23.07 2.70
C TRP A 296 -2.46 22.32 1.36
N GLY A 297 -3.48 22.53 0.54
CA GLY A 297 -3.49 22.04 -0.83
C GLY A 297 -4.07 23.06 -1.77
N PHE A 298 -3.73 22.91 -3.05
CA PHE A 298 -4.32 23.71 -4.09
C PHE A 298 -4.59 22.90 -5.33
N ASP A 299 -5.62 23.34 -6.04
CA ASP A 299 -6.01 22.79 -7.33
C ASP A 299 -6.33 23.96 -8.28
N ALA A 300 -6.15 23.74 -9.57
CA ALA A 300 -6.48 24.73 -10.59
C ALA A 300 -7.94 25.17 -10.53
N ARG A 301 -8.84 24.36 -9.96
CA ARG A 301 -10.25 24.68 -9.80
C ARG A 301 -10.78 24.24 -8.45
N LYS A 302 -11.60 25.08 -7.82
CA LYS A 302 -12.37 24.71 -6.64
C LYS A 302 -13.35 23.58 -6.97
N ARG A 303 -13.31 22.50 -6.18
CA ARG A 303 -14.18 21.31 -6.36
C ARG A 303 -15.44 21.39 -5.52
N LYS A 304 -16.46 20.61 -5.91
CA LYS A 304 -17.79 20.59 -5.27
C LYS A 304 -17.72 20.13 -3.82
N SER A 305 -16.75 19.28 -3.51
CA SER A 305 -16.50 18.78 -2.16
C SER A 305 -16.01 19.83 -1.16
N TRP A 306 -15.32 20.90 -1.59
CA TRP A 306 -14.64 21.80 -0.66
C TRP A 306 -15.57 22.43 0.39
N PRO A 307 -16.78 22.92 0.06
CA PRO A 307 -17.71 23.47 1.05
C PRO A 307 -18.14 22.47 2.13
N ALA A 308 -18.07 21.15 1.87
CA ALA A 308 -18.48 20.10 2.78
C ALA A 308 -17.41 19.76 3.84
N TRP A 309 -16.19 20.25 3.67
CA TRP A 309 -15.07 20.04 4.61
C TRP A 309 -15.14 20.99 5.80
N SER A 310 -14.39 20.67 6.85
CA SER A 310 -14.29 21.49 8.07
C SER A 310 -13.79 22.90 7.76
N THR A 311 -14.09 23.87 8.62
CA THR A 311 -13.57 25.24 8.46
C THR A 311 -12.05 25.27 8.35
N LYS A 312 -11.35 24.50 9.20
CA LYS A 312 -9.89 24.34 9.15
C LYS A 312 -9.41 23.82 7.80
N ALA A 313 -10.06 22.80 7.23
CA ALA A 313 -9.68 22.28 5.91
C ALA A 313 -9.97 23.29 4.79
N ARG A 314 -11.12 23.98 4.84
CA ARG A 314 -11.50 24.98 3.82
C ARG A 314 -10.54 26.16 3.75
N GLU A 315 -10.04 26.63 4.89
CA GLU A 315 -9.03 27.70 4.96
C GLU A 315 -7.68 27.27 4.38
N ASN A 316 -7.42 25.96 4.34
CA ASN A 316 -6.20 25.35 3.83
C ASN A 316 -6.36 24.77 2.41
N LEU A 317 -7.45 25.09 1.71
CA LEU A 317 -7.68 24.70 0.32
C LEU A 317 -7.77 25.96 -0.57
N LYS A 318 -6.90 26.05 -1.58
CA LYS A 318 -6.76 27.25 -2.41
C LYS A 318 -6.96 26.94 -3.89
N GLU A 319 -7.77 27.75 -4.57
CA GLU A 319 -7.94 27.67 -6.02
C GLU A 319 -6.77 28.41 -6.68
N MET A 320 -5.80 27.67 -7.20
CA MET A 320 -4.56 28.20 -7.75
C MET A 320 -3.99 27.33 -8.86
N VAL A 321 -3.31 27.94 -9.82
CA VAL A 321 -2.55 27.23 -10.86
C VAL A 321 -1.05 27.33 -10.56
N LEU A 322 -0.32 26.24 -10.79
CA LEU A 322 1.13 26.22 -10.65
C LEU A 322 1.82 26.57 -11.97
N ILE A 323 2.59 27.66 -11.98
CA ILE A 323 3.45 28.07 -13.08
C ILE A 323 4.87 28.20 -12.53
N PRO A 324 5.74 27.18 -12.72
CA PRO A 324 7.08 27.17 -12.16
C PRO A 324 7.88 28.43 -12.49
N SER A 325 8.45 29.11 -11.50
CA SER A 325 9.29 30.31 -11.71
C SER A 325 10.44 30.06 -12.69
N ILE A 326 10.97 28.84 -12.71
CA ILE A 326 12.08 28.43 -13.60
C ILE A 326 11.74 28.53 -15.10
N ILE A 327 10.46 28.61 -15.47
CA ILE A 327 10.02 28.80 -16.86
C ILE A 327 9.40 30.18 -17.10
N GLN A 328 9.19 30.96 -16.05
CA GLN A 328 8.74 32.34 -16.19
C GLN A 328 9.91 33.15 -16.75
N LYS A 329 9.70 33.75 -17.93
CA LYS A 329 10.71 34.63 -18.51
C LYS A 329 10.84 35.86 -17.61
N ILE A 330 12.04 36.10 -17.07
CA ILE A 330 12.37 37.44 -16.57
C ILE A 330 12.10 38.39 -17.76
N PRO A 331 11.29 39.46 -17.60
CA PRO A 331 11.10 40.40 -18.67
C PRO A 331 12.44 41.05 -19.02
N THR A 332 13.07 40.55 -20.08
CA THR A 332 14.24 41.17 -20.68
C THR A 332 13.78 42.42 -21.41
N GLY A 333 13.94 43.57 -20.77
CA GLY A 333 14.00 44.88 -21.42
C GLY A 333 12.66 45.48 -21.84
N SER A 334 12.02 46.22 -20.94
CA SER A 334 11.43 47.50 -21.30
C SER A 334 12.41 48.60 -20.83
N SER A 335 13.11 49.17 -21.80
CA SER A 335 13.73 50.51 -21.83
C SER A 335 13.92 51.28 -20.51
N LEU A 336 15.18 51.61 -20.25
CA LEU A 336 15.73 52.48 -19.20
C LEU A 336 15.33 53.97 -19.28
N ASP A 337 14.09 54.31 -19.65
CA ASP A 337 13.73 55.74 -19.90
C ASP A 337 12.47 56.25 -19.21
N ASP A 338 11.93 55.60 -18.19
CA ASP A 338 10.86 56.22 -17.39
C ASP A 338 10.82 55.66 -15.97
N PHE A 339 11.63 56.20 -15.06
CA PHE A 339 11.30 56.29 -13.62
C PHE A 339 12.25 57.28 -12.95
N HIS A 340 11.92 58.56 -13.10
CA HIS A 340 12.40 59.58 -12.16
C HIS A 340 11.56 59.49 -10.88
N SER A 341 12.24 59.40 -9.74
CA SER A 341 11.73 59.61 -8.37
C SER A 341 10.90 58.43 -7.84
N THR A 342 11.37 57.66 -6.86
CA THR A 342 11.49 58.10 -5.48
C THR A 342 12.41 57.15 -4.73
N GLU A 343 13.53 57.65 -4.22
CA GLU A 343 14.39 56.94 -3.27
C GLU A 343 13.65 56.71 -1.95
N VAL A 344 13.59 55.47 -1.48
CA VAL A 344 13.40 55.18 -0.05
C VAL A 344 14.50 54.23 0.38
N PHE A 345 15.33 54.75 1.28
CA PHE A 345 16.53 54.15 1.86
C PHE A 345 16.26 52.79 2.51
N LEU A 346 17.08 51.79 2.16
CA LEU A 346 17.26 50.57 2.94
C LEU A 346 18.41 50.78 3.94
N SER A 347 18.08 51.07 5.19
CA SER A 347 19.01 50.84 6.31
C SER A 347 18.25 50.65 7.63
N SER A 348 18.05 49.40 8.06
CA SER A 348 18.17 49.02 9.48
C SER A 348 17.84 47.55 9.68
N SER A 349 18.81 46.83 10.24
CA SER A 349 18.77 45.51 10.82
C SER A 349 18.13 45.54 12.22
N ASP A 350 17.00 44.86 12.44
CA ASP A 350 16.53 44.46 13.78
C ASP A 350 15.60 43.21 13.71
N PRO A 351 15.80 42.11 14.48
CA PRO A 351 15.11 40.83 14.29
C PRO A 351 13.76 40.64 15.01
N TYR A 352 13.12 41.66 15.59
CA TYR A 352 11.88 41.47 16.34
C TYR A 352 10.84 42.56 16.13
N LEU A 353 10.00 42.43 15.09
CA LEU A 353 8.68 43.06 15.03
C LEU A 353 7.62 42.13 14.40
N PRO A 354 6.36 42.15 14.89
CA PRO A 354 5.31 41.24 14.44
C PRO A 354 4.66 41.75 13.15
N ILE A 355 4.42 40.84 12.20
CA ILE A 355 3.78 41.11 10.92
C ILE A 355 2.35 41.63 11.17
N ARG A 356 2.12 42.92 10.89
CA ARG A 356 0.79 43.53 10.76
C ARG A 356 0.43 43.64 9.27
N ASP A 357 -0.80 43.20 8.99
CA ASP A 357 -1.63 43.38 7.79
C ASP A 357 -1.09 44.31 6.70
N LEU A 358 -0.71 43.71 5.58
CA LEU A 358 -0.81 44.33 4.26
C LEU A 358 -2.22 44.05 3.73
N SER A 359 -3.15 44.94 4.06
CA SER A 359 -4.47 45.01 3.45
C SER A 359 -4.31 45.32 1.95
N VAL A 360 -4.41 44.26 1.13
CA VAL A 360 -4.54 44.39 -0.33
C VAL A 360 -5.94 44.93 -0.63
N SER A 361 -5.95 46.04 -1.35
CA SER A 361 -7.12 46.69 -1.93
C SER A 361 -8.00 45.69 -2.70
N THR A 362 -9.26 45.63 -2.31
CA THR A 362 -10.38 45.02 -3.03
C THR A 362 -10.59 45.72 -4.37
N ASP A 363 -10.20 45.08 -5.48
CA ASP A 363 -10.97 44.98 -6.75
C ASP A 363 -10.11 44.41 -7.89
N SER A 364 -9.96 43.08 -7.90
CA SER A 364 -10.02 42.22 -9.10
C SER A 364 -9.82 40.77 -8.65
N GLN A 365 -10.68 39.85 -9.07
CA GLN A 365 -10.48 38.41 -8.86
C GLN A 365 -9.30 37.93 -9.72
N THR A 366 -8.06 38.17 -9.26
CA THR A 366 -6.89 37.50 -9.82
C THR A 366 -6.87 36.07 -9.29
N HIS A 367 -7.18 35.12 -10.17
CA HIS A 367 -6.97 33.69 -9.88
C HIS A 367 -5.51 33.48 -9.45
N GLY A 368 -5.28 32.80 -8.33
CA GLY A 368 -3.94 32.71 -7.73
C GLY A 368 -2.98 31.89 -8.59
N ILE A 369 -1.83 32.45 -8.94
CA ILE A 369 -0.72 31.70 -9.54
C ILE A 369 0.28 31.39 -8.42
N HIS A 370 0.71 30.14 -8.33
CA HIS A 370 1.82 29.73 -7.47
C HIS A 370 3.07 29.47 -8.32
N ASP A 371 4.22 29.98 -7.89
CA ASP A 371 5.49 29.93 -8.62
C ASP A 371 6.24 28.60 -8.45
N GLY A 372 5.76 27.75 -7.55
CA GLY A 372 6.32 26.42 -7.30
C GLY A 372 7.52 26.39 -6.36
N ILE A 373 7.81 27.51 -5.69
CA ILE A 373 8.80 27.58 -4.61
C ILE A 373 8.07 27.43 -3.28
N PHE A 374 8.45 26.41 -2.51
CA PHE A 374 7.89 26.15 -1.18
C PHE A 374 8.94 26.39 -0.08
N PRO A 375 8.52 26.66 1.16
CA PRO A 375 9.46 26.72 2.28
C PRO A 375 10.26 25.43 2.41
N LYS A 376 11.57 25.55 2.66
CA LYS A 376 12.49 24.43 2.78
C LYS A 376 11.97 23.38 3.77
N GLY A 377 12.04 22.12 3.36
CA GLY A 377 11.59 20.98 4.15
C GLY A 377 10.09 20.69 4.08
N THR A 378 9.25 21.54 3.48
CA THR A 378 7.82 21.26 3.29
C THR A 378 7.65 19.94 2.55
N PHE A 379 6.79 19.04 3.04
CA PHE A 379 6.56 17.78 2.35
C PHE A 379 5.59 17.97 1.18
N ILE A 380 6.05 17.74 -0.05
CA ILE A 380 5.22 17.86 -1.26
C ILE A 380 4.49 16.55 -1.52
N ILE A 381 3.17 16.60 -1.55
CA ILE A 381 2.29 15.51 -1.97
C ILE A 381 1.84 15.80 -3.40
N SER A 382 1.96 14.79 -4.27
CA SER A 382 1.42 14.80 -5.62
C SER A 382 0.61 13.53 -5.82
N ASN A 383 -0.55 13.46 -5.15
CA ASN A 383 -1.47 12.33 -5.24
C ASN A 383 -2.27 12.42 -6.53
N HIS A 384 -1.92 11.60 -7.53
CA HIS A 384 -2.65 11.57 -8.81
C HIS A 384 -2.77 12.94 -9.49
N ALA A 385 -1.76 13.80 -9.35
CA ALA A 385 -1.78 15.21 -9.75
C ALA A 385 -1.64 15.46 -11.27
N ASP A 386 -2.08 14.54 -12.11
CA ASP A 386 -2.14 14.64 -13.58
C ASP A 386 -0.91 15.32 -14.21
N GLU A 387 -1.06 16.52 -14.80
CA GLU A 387 -0.01 17.28 -15.49
C GLU A 387 1.15 17.71 -14.57
N LEU A 388 0.96 17.73 -13.24
CA LEU A 388 1.99 18.10 -12.27
C LEU A 388 2.92 16.93 -11.91
N THR A 389 2.55 15.70 -12.23
CA THR A 389 3.34 14.48 -11.93
C THR A 389 4.83 14.61 -12.32
N PRO A 390 5.21 15.05 -13.54
CA PRO A 390 6.62 15.22 -13.90
C PRO A 390 7.27 16.48 -13.29
N TRP A 391 6.48 17.46 -12.86
CA TRP A 391 7.00 18.68 -12.24
C TRP A 391 7.43 18.45 -10.80
N THR A 392 6.76 17.58 -10.05
CA THR A 392 7.01 17.36 -8.62
C THR A 392 8.49 17.15 -8.24
N PRO A 393 9.29 16.27 -8.88
CA PRO A 393 10.69 16.09 -8.48
C PRO A 393 11.57 17.33 -8.76
N LEU A 394 11.22 18.13 -9.76
CA LEU A 394 11.90 19.38 -10.11
C LEU A 394 11.57 20.46 -9.07
N LEU A 395 10.28 20.65 -8.75
CA LEU A 395 9.82 21.60 -7.73
C LEU A 395 10.38 21.25 -6.35
N ALA A 396 10.42 19.96 -6.04
CA ALA A 396 11.02 19.44 -4.82
C ALA A 396 12.52 19.75 -4.73
N ASN A 397 13.27 19.66 -5.84
CA ASN A 397 14.68 20.04 -5.86
C ASN A 397 14.83 21.56 -5.63
N ILE A 398 14.10 22.39 -6.40
CA ILE A 398 14.16 23.86 -6.29
C ILE A 398 13.82 24.34 -4.87
N SER A 399 12.84 23.70 -4.23
CA SER A 399 12.35 24.09 -2.90
C SER A 399 13.11 23.41 -1.74
N GLU A 400 14.08 22.54 -2.03
CA GLU A 400 14.72 21.68 -1.02
C GLU A 400 13.71 20.90 -0.15
N CYS A 401 12.71 20.30 -0.81
CA CYS A 401 11.55 19.69 -0.17
C CYS A 401 11.50 18.18 -0.41
N PRO A 402 11.27 17.34 0.62
CA PRO A 402 10.95 15.94 0.40
C PRO A 402 9.58 15.81 -0.29
N PHE A 403 9.34 14.68 -0.96
CA PHE A 403 8.08 14.47 -1.67
C PHE A 403 7.59 13.02 -1.69
N MET A 404 6.30 12.86 -1.97
CA MET A 404 5.69 11.63 -2.46
C MET A 404 4.83 11.92 -3.70
N ILE A 405 5.01 11.13 -4.76
CA ILE A 405 4.21 11.19 -6.00
C ILE A 405 3.51 9.86 -6.19
N VAL A 406 2.22 9.90 -6.56
CA VAL A 406 1.48 8.72 -7.05
C VAL A 406 1.09 8.96 -8.52
N PRO A 407 1.93 8.56 -9.50
CA PRO A 407 1.69 8.86 -10.91
C PRO A 407 0.37 8.27 -11.39
N CYS A 408 -0.42 9.03 -12.15
CA CYS A 408 -1.68 8.56 -12.73
C CYS A 408 -1.73 8.70 -14.26
N CYS A 409 -1.45 9.90 -14.78
CA CYS A 409 -1.63 10.27 -16.17
C CYS A 409 -0.29 10.66 -16.78
N SER A 410 -0.09 10.31 -18.05
CA SER A 410 1.16 10.58 -18.75
C SER A 410 1.07 11.94 -19.45
N HIS A 411 1.74 12.92 -18.87
CA HIS A 411 1.94 14.25 -19.44
C HIS A 411 3.43 14.57 -19.52
N ALA A 412 3.82 15.36 -20.52
CA ALA A 412 5.15 15.96 -20.60
C ALA A 412 5.22 17.23 -19.73
N LEU A 413 6.42 17.79 -19.56
CA LEU A 413 6.62 19.06 -18.85
C LEU A 413 5.91 20.25 -19.52
N SER A 414 5.52 20.15 -20.79
CA SER A 414 4.66 21.12 -21.48
C SER A 414 3.17 21.01 -21.11
N GLY A 415 2.79 19.98 -20.34
CA GLY A 415 1.39 19.66 -20.01
C GLY A 415 0.65 18.90 -21.12
N SER A 416 1.30 18.64 -22.26
CA SER A 416 0.69 17.84 -23.33
C SER A 416 0.66 16.35 -22.97
N ARG A 417 -0.32 15.62 -23.52
CA ARG A 417 -0.36 14.15 -23.38
C ARG A 417 0.90 13.56 -23.98
N PHE A 418 1.51 12.67 -23.22
CA PHE A 418 2.79 12.06 -23.55
C PHE A 418 2.72 10.55 -23.37
N ARG A 419 3.50 9.80 -24.16
CA ARG A 419 3.69 8.38 -23.93
C ARG A 419 5.14 8.13 -23.53
N ALA A 420 5.33 7.81 -22.25
CA ALA A 420 6.65 7.51 -21.73
C ALA A 420 7.28 6.33 -22.51
N PRO A 421 8.57 6.42 -22.86
CA PRO A 421 9.26 5.36 -23.60
C PRO A 421 9.30 4.09 -22.77
N ALA A 422 9.29 2.94 -23.44
CA ALA A 422 9.42 1.65 -22.77
C ALA A 422 10.77 1.56 -22.04
N PRO A 423 10.82 0.93 -20.86
CA PRO A 423 12.09 0.65 -20.18
C PRO A 423 13.05 -0.11 -21.10
N LYS A 424 14.33 0.30 -21.13
CA LYS A 424 15.36 -0.29 -22.00
C LYS A 424 15.69 -1.75 -21.62
N ASP A 425 15.33 -2.18 -20.42
CA ASP A 425 15.59 -3.51 -19.87
C ASP A 425 14.49 -4.53 -20.21
N GLY A 426 13.43 -4.14 -20.92
CA GLY A 426 12.33 -5.02 -21.31
C GLY A 426 11.47 -5.52 -20.13
N SER A 427 11.62 -4.94 -18.94
CA SER A 427 11.00 -5.43 -17.70
C SER A 427 9.47 -5.27 -17.62
N SER A 428 8.88 -4.36 -18.42
CA SER A 428 7.42 -4.18 -18.53
C SER A 428 7.02 -3.39 -19.77
N ASN A 429 5.99 -3.88 -20.49
CA ASN A 429 5.44 -3.24 -21.68
C ASN A 429 4.22 -2.33 -21.39
N SER A 430 3.82 -2.16 -20.12
CA SER A 430 2.63 -1.37 -19.80
C SER A 430 2.93 0.13 -19.82
N ALA A 431 2.02 0.93 -20.40
CA ALA A 431 2.16 2.39 -20.43
C ALA A 431 2.34 2.99 -19.03
N TYR A 432 1.68 2.40 -18.03
CA TYR A 432 1.83 2.82 -16.63
C TYR A 432 3.22 2.53 -16.07
N ALA A 433 3.79 1.35 -16.33
CA ALA A 433 5.14 1.03 -15.89
C ALA A 433 6.19 1.92 -16.57
N SER A 434 6.01 2.25 -17.86
CA SER A 434 6.83 3.23 -18.56
C SER A 434 6.76 4.61 -17.90
N LEU A 435 5.56 5.08 -17.54
CA LEU A 435 5.36 6.35 -16.83
C LEU A 435 6.13 6.36 -15.51
N VAL A 436 5.92 5.35 -14.66
CA VAL A 436 6.60 5.22 -13.36
C VAL A 436 8.12 5.20 -13.54
N THR A 437 8.63 4.49 -14.54
CA THR A 437 10.07 4.40 -14.83
C THR A 437 10.63 5.75 -15.26
N TRP A 438 9.92 6.47 -16.13
CA TRP A 438 10.34 7.78 -16.59
C TRP A 438 10.33 8.81 -15.45
N VAL A 439 9.29 8.87 -14.63
CA VAL A 439 9.22 9.77 -13.47
C VAL A 439 10.29 9.42 -12.43
N SER A 440 10.53 8.12 -12.19
CA SER A 440 11.62 7.67 -11.30
C SER A 440 12.99 8.08 -11.83
N LYS A 441 13.23 7.97 -13.14
CA LYS A 441 14.47 8.47 -13.76
C LYS A 441 14.60 9.98 -13.58
N LEU A 442 13.53 10.74 -13.87
CA LEU A 442 13.54 12.20 -13.70
C LEU A 442 13.86 12.60 -12.26
N ALA A 443 13.28 11.92 -11.27
CA ALA A 443 13.60 12.13 -9.86
C ALA A 443 15.07 11.80 -9.53
N LYS A 444 15.63 10.72 -10.07
CA LYS A 444 17.06 10.41 -9.92
C LYS A 444 17.95 11.47 -10.55
N ASP A 445 17.60 11.94 -11.75
CA ASP A 445 18.32 13.01 -12.44
C ASP A 445 18.25 14.33 -11.64
N CYS A 446 17.16 14.55 -10.89
CA CYS A 446 17.03 15.65 -9.92
C CYS A 446 17.86 15.45 -8.64
N GLY A 447 18.66 14.39 -8.52
CA GLY A 447 19.56 14.10 -7.39
C GLY A 447 18.94 13.31 -6.24
N TRP A 448 17.73 12.77 -6.39
CA TRP A 448 17.03 12.04 -5.33
C TRP A 448 17.43 10.56 -5.28
N GLU A 449 17.55 10.02 -4.06
CA GLU A 449 17.40 8.58 -3.84
C GLU A 449 15.91 8.25 -3.90
N VAL A 450 15.49 7.55 -4.96
CA VAL A 450 14.08 7.27 -5.19
C VAL A 450 13.68 5.94 -4.57
N GLU A 451 12.88 6.01 -3.51
CA GLU A 451 12.21 4.86 -2.91
C GLU A 451 10.87 4.60 -3.62
N LYS A 452 10.45 3.34 -3.68
CA LYS A 452 9.23 2.92 -4.37
C LYS A 452 8.37 2.04 -3.46
N GLU A 453 7.11 2.42 -3.29
CA GLU A 453 6.11 1.63 -2.54
C GLU A 453 4.92 1.28 -3.44
N MET A 454 4.39 0.07 -3.29
CA MET A 454 3.17 -0.36 -3.96
C MET A 454 2.02 -0.21 -2.97
N LEU A 455 1.29 0.91 -3.04
CA LEU A 455 0.21 1.24 -2.12
C LEU A 455 -0.93 0.21 -2.19
N ARG A 456 -1.57 -0.04 -1.04
CA ARG A 456 -2.72 -0.94 -0.90
C ARG A 456 -4.04 -0.19 -1.12
N ILE A 457 -4.12 0.55 -2.22
CA ILE A 457 -5.29 1.34 -2.62
C ILE A 457 -6.16 0.59 -3.65
N PRO A 458 -7.46 0.90 -3.78
CA PRO A 458 -8.35 0.33 -4.78
C PRO A 458 -8.13 0.93 -6.19
N SER A 459 -6.87 1.05 -6.62
CA SER A 459 -6.47 1.61 -7.92
C SER A 459 -5.38 0.79 -8.58
N THR A 460 -5.41 0.70 -9.91
CA THR A 460 -4.34 0.08 -10.72
C THR A 460 -3.10 0.97 -10.83
N ARG A 461 -3.23 2.26 -10.45
CA ARG A 461 -2.16 3.25 -10.45
C ARG A 461 -1.61 3.42 -9.04
N ASN A 462 -1.12 2.35 -8.43
CA ASN A 462 -0.81 2.31 -7.00
C ASN A 462 0.69 2.40 -6.66
N THR A 463 1.55 2.83 -7.59
CA THR A 463 2.95 3.06 -7.26
C THR A 463 3.14 4.45 -6.66
N ALA A 464 3.71 4.52 -5.46
CA ALA A 464 4.24 5.74 -4.87
C ALA A 464 5.76 5.81 -5.09
N LEU A 465 6.25 6.98 -5.51
CA LEU A 465 7.66 7.33 -5.58
C LEU A 465 7.96 8.36 -4.49
N ILE A 466 8.93 8.09 -3.64
CA ILE A 466 9.30 8.94 -2.50
C ILE A 466 10.72 9.46 -2.72
N GLY A 467 10.90 10.77 -2.57
CA GLY A 467 12.21 11.41 -2.50
C GLY A 467 12.37 12.09 -1.16
N ARG A 468 13.10 11.46 -0.24
CA ARG A 468 13.40 12.01 1.10
C ARG A 468 14.89 11.99 1.46
N ARG A 469 15.72 11.41 0.59
CA ARG A 469 17.18 11.36 0.71
C ARG A 469 17.83 11.81 -0.60
N ARG A 470 19.01 12.42 -0.50
CA ARG A 470 19.78 12.96 -1.62
C ARG A 470 20.95 12.05 -1.95
N LEU A 471 21.15 11.81 -3.24
CA LEU A 471 22.39 11.22 -3.78
C LEU A 471 23.34 12.29 -4.32
N VAL A 472 22.78 13.44 -4.71
CA VAL A 472 23.50 14.61 -5.24
C VAL A 472 23.04 15.83 -4.45
N PRO A 473 23.94 16.75 -4.03
CA PRO A 473 23.57 18.04 -3.44
C PRO A 473 22.55 18.82 -4.30
N PHE A 474 21.80 19.76 -3.71
CA PHE A 474 20.81 20.54 -4.47
C PHE A 474 21.48 21.45 -5.50
N ASP A 475 22.54 22.16 -5.10
CA ASP A 475 23.28 23.13 -5.93
C ASP A 475 23.97 22.50 -7.14
N ASP A 476 24.24 21.19 -7.10
CA ASP A 476 24.89 20.45 -8.18
C ASP A 476 23.90 20.02 -9.29
N VAL A 477 22.60 20.31 -9.13
CA VAL A 477 21.56 19.93 -10.08
C VAL A 477 21.06 21.16 -10.84
N ASN A 478 21.39 21.24 -12.14
CA ASN A 478 20.82 22.25 -13.01
C ASN A 478 19.41 21.86 -13.49
N VAL A 479 18.39 22.29 -12.75
CA VAL A 479 16.99 21.97 -13.04
C VAL A 479 16.54 22.49 -14.42
N SER A 480 17.06 23.63 -14.88
CA SER A 480 16.74 24.19 -16.20
C SER A 480 17.23 23.29 -17.34
N GLU A 481 18.43 22.74 -17.20
CA GLU A 481 18.97 21.75 -18.15
C GLU A 481 18.13 20.47 -18.17
N LEU A 482 17.69 20.00 -17.00
CA LEU A 482 16.81 18.83 -16.90
C LEU A 482 15.46 19.06 -17.59
N VAL A 483 14.86 20.24 -17.42
CA VAL A 483 13.62 20.61 -18.13
C VAL A 483 13.84 20.54 -19.65
N ASN A 484 14.92 21.12 -20.15
CA ASN A 484 15.25 21.10 -21.57
C ASN A 484 15.54 19.68 -22.09
N ALA A 485 16.29 18.87 -21.33
CA ALA A 485 16.61 17.48 -21.68
C ALA A 485 15.37 16.58 -21.72
N ASN A 486 14.27 16.97 -21.06
CA ASN A 486 13.00 16.25 -21.04
C ASN A 486 11.93 16.86 -21.96
N GLY A 487 12.36 17.59 -23.01
CA GLY A 487 11.49 18.12 -24.06
C GLY A 487 10.99 19.55 -23.82
N GLY A 488 11.46 20.20 -22.75
CA GLY A 488 11.12 21.56 -22.39
C GLY A 488 9.69 21.72 -21.85
N ALA A 489 9.38 22.95 -21.45
CA ALA A 489 8.09 23.35 -20.89
C ALA A 489 7.29 24.29 -21.81
N ALA A 490 7.64 24.33 -23.10
CA ALA A 490 6.97 25.21 -24.06
C ALA A 490 5.46 24.94 -24.09
N GLY A 491 4.66 25.98 -23.88
CA GLY A 491 3.21 25.89 -23.81
C GLY A 491 2.64 25.53 -22.43
N TRP A 492 3.46 25.26 -21.40
CA TRP A 492 2.97 24.96 -20.05
C TRP A 492 2.09 26.07 -19.51
N GLU A 493 2.59 27.32 -19.51
CA GLU A 493 1.85 28.48 -18.99
C GLU A 493 0.48 28.63 -19.67
N GLU A 494 0.44 28.55 -21.00
CA GLU A 494 -0.81 28.64 -21.75
C GLU A 494 -1.77 27.48 -21.39
N ASN A 495 -1.26 26.27 -21.28
CA ASN A 495 -2.04 25.08 -20.92
C ASN A 495 -2.56 25.15 -19.48
N ALA A 496 -1.73 25.62 -18.54
CA ALA A 496 -2.08 25.78 -17.14
C ALA A 496 -3.14 26.87 -16.96
N LEU A 497 -2.99 28.01 -17.64
CA LEU A 497 -3.97 29.11 -17.61
C LEU A 497 -5.30 28.74 -18.29
N LYS A 498 -5.30 27.81 -19.27
CA LYS A 498 -6.55 27.28 -19.84
C LYS A 498 -7.41 26.54 -18.80
N LEU A 499 -6.79 25.96 -17.76
CA LEU A 499 -7.53 25.25 -16.71
C LEU A 499 -8.44 26.21 -15.92
N LEU A 500 -8.04 27.47 -15.75
CA LEU A 500 -8.86 28.53 -15.12
C LEU A 500 -10.07 28.93 -15.97
N LYS A 501 -9.93 28.87 -17.30
CA LYS A 501 -10.96 29.36 -18.26
C LYS A 501 -11.95 28.28 -18.68
N SER A 502 -11.59 27.01 -18.54
CA SER A 502 -12.43 25.88 -18.97
C SER A 502 -13.43 25.45 -17.90
N SER A 503 -14.69 25.18 -18.30
CA SER A 503 -15.69 24.61 -17.40
C SER A 503 -15.17 23.30 -16.77
N ALA A 504 -15.51 23.05 -15.50
CA ALA A 504 -15.08 21.86 -14.78
C ALA A 504 -15.42 20.60 -15.59
N ARG A 505 -14.39 19.85 -16.02
CA ARG A 505 -14.60 18.51 -16.56
C ARG A 505 -15.16 17.65 -15.43
N GLY A 506 -16.29 17.00 -15.67
CA GLY A 506 -16.85 16.03 -14.74
C GLY A 506 -15.83 14.93 -14.52
N HIS A 507 -15.21 14.92 -13.34
CA HIS A 507 -14.48 13.80 -12.79
C HIS A 507 -15.29 13.28 -11.63
#